data_AF-A0A212C455-F1
#
_entry.id   AF-A0A212C455-F1
#
_cell.length_a   1.000
_cell.length_b   1.000
_cell.length_c   1.000
_cell.angle_alpha   90.00
_cell.angle_beta   90.00
_cell.angle_gamma   90.00
#
_symmetry.space_group_name_H-M   'P 1'
#
loop_
_entity.id
_entity.type
_entity.pdbx_description
1 polymer ?
#
loop_
_entity_poly.entity_id
_entity_poly.type
_entity_poly.pdbx_seq_one_letter_code
_entity_poly.pdbx_strand_id
1 'polypeptide(L)'
;MQVIKKLSDGQVDGFMNYKGNAKTHIICTITLVSFDEILTTLQFASTAKYIKSTPYVNEVSSDKALLKRYKNEIMYLKKELEEVSLETRVQAMEKDQLAQLLEEKDLLQKVQIEKIQNLTQMLVTSSSLKKLINLCSESDIFSNTLDTLTEIEWNPVTKLLSQSEFNSLCANYDNLVLDYEQLRRENEEMELKLKEKNDLDEFETLERKAKKDQENELSSKVELLREKEDQIKMLQEYTDSQKSESMKMDLSYSLETTKDLKQMKQTLIDAKTVALDAKRESAFLRSKNLKLKEKMKELASTCKQMENDMQLYQSQLETKRKCKWQSSKDLLSNMELQRKITYLQKELNKAVEENEALHNEVNLMSELKS
;
A
#
# COMPACT_ATOMS: atom_id res chain seq x y z
N MET A 1 -3.98 47.94 -20.86
CA MET A 1 -2.61 48.47 -21.10
C MET A 1 -2.17 49.16 -19.82
N GLN A 2 -1.46 48.44 -18.94
CA GLN A 2 -0.91 49.04 -17.71
C GLN A 2 0.39 49.75 -18.08
N VAL A 3 0.39 51.07 -17.96
CA VAL A 3 1.57 51.91 -18.13
C VAL A 3 2.30 51.93 -16.79
N ILE A 4 3.41 51.20 -16.68
CA ILE A 4 4.26 51.25 -15.49
C ILE A 4 5.19 52.46 -15.65
N LYS A 5 4.87 53.55 -14.95
CA LYS A 5 5.80 54.67 -14.75
C LYS A 5 6.78 54.30 -13.63
N LYS A 6 8.06 54.57 -13.88
CA LYS A 6 9.16 54.39 -12.92
C LYS A 6 8.88 55.29 -11.71
N LEU A 7 8.64 54.69 -10.54
CA LEU A 7 8.71 55.41 -9.27
C LEU A 7 10.18 55.54 -8.92
N SER A 8 10.73 56.73 -9.17
CA SER A 8 11.99 57.15 -8.58
C SER A 8 11.75 57.45 -7.11
N ASP A 9 12.11 56.50 -6.24
CA ASP A 9 12.73 56.81 -4.96
C ASP A 9 13.45 55.58 -4.41
N GLY A 10 14.60 55.84 -3.79
CA GLY A 10 15.63 54.86 -3.48
C GLY A 10 15.16 53.76 -2.55
N GLN A 11 15.01 52.56 -3.09
CA GLN A 11 15.25 51.33 -2.36
C GLN A 11 15.88 50.32 -3.33
N VAL A 12 17.18 50.12 -3.13
CA VAL A 12 17.94 49.05 -3.76
C VAL A 12 17.43 47.73 -3.16
N ASP A 13 17.20 46.76 -4.03
CA ASP A 13 16.84 45.38 -3.73
C ASP A 13 15.34 45.06 -3.62
N GLY A 14 14.69 45.07 -4.77
CA GLY A 14 13.37 44.49 -4.96
C GLY A 14 13.26 43.92 -6.37
N PHE A 15 13.79 42.72 -6.59
CA PHE A 15 13.52 41.96 -7.81
C PHE A 15 12.02 41.69 -7.89
N MET A 16 11.31 42.53 -8.66
CA MET A 16 9.91 42.29 -9.05
C MET A 16 9.81 40.88 -9.64
N ASN A 17 9.11 40.00 -8.94
CA ASN A 17 9.09 38.58 -9.19
C ASN A 17 8.20 38.28 -10.42
N TYR A 18 8.77 38.38 -11.63
CA TYR A 18 8.07 38.09 -12.89
C TYR A 18 7.84 36.58 -13.15
N LYS A 19 8.14 35.71 -12.16
CA LYS A 19 7.95 34.25 -12.24
C LYS A 19 6.51 33.84 -11.86
N GLY A 20 5.51 34.48 -12.47
CA GLY A 20 4.09 34.15 -12.28
C GLY A 20 3.52 33.25 -13.38
N ASN A 21 2.33 32.68 -13.15
CA ASN A 21 1.56 31.96 -14.17
C ASN A 21 0.91 32.94 -15.18
N ALA A 22 1.76 33.56 -16.02
CA ALA A 22 1.33 34.53 -17.03
C ALA A 22 2.26 34.53 -18.25
N LYS A 23 1.69 34.84 -19.42
CA LYS A 23 2.45 35.13 -20.65
C LYS A 23 2.83 36.61 -20.67
N THR A 24 4.07 36.91 -20.32
CA THR A 24 4.56 38.29 -20.18
C THR A 24 5.20 38.78 -21.49
N HIS A 25 4.76 39.93 -21.99
CA HIS A 25 5.41 40.66 -23.09
C HIS A 25 5.92 41.99 -22.56
N ILE A 26 7.18 42.30 -22.84
CA ILE A 26 7.84 43.52 -22.37
C ILE A 26 8.20 44.35 -23.60
N ILE A 27 7.74 45.61 -23.61
CA ILE A 27 8.04 46.58 -24.67
C ILE A 27 8.84 47.72 -24.04
N CYS A 28 10.08 47.90 -24.51
CA CYS A 28 10.96 48.97 -24.06
C CYS A 28 10.92 50.10 -25.08
N THR A 29 10.40 51.26 -24.68
CA THR A 29 10.41 52.48 -25.50
C THR A 29 11.62 53.32 -25.17
N ILE A 30 12.32 53.80 -26.19
CA ILE A 30 13.58 54.53 -26.04
C ILE A 30 13.44 55.93 -26.64
N THR A 31 13.88 56.94 -25.89
CA THR A 31 13.94 58.35 -26.32
C THR A 31 15.40 58.72 -26.60
N LEU A 32 15.67 59.33 -27.77
CA LEU A 32 17.04 59.64 -28.26
C LEU A 32 17.72 60.85 -27.57
N VAL A 33 17.26 61.22 -26.37
CA VAL A 33 17.64 62.48 -25.71
C VAL A 33 18.77 62.29 -24.69
N SER A 34 18.84 61.11 -24.06
CA SER A 34 19.86 60.82 -23.03
C SER A 34 20.42 59.42 -23.23
N PHE A 35 21.72 59.32 -23.48
CA PHE A 35 22.40 58.05 -23.66
C PHE A 35 22.31 57.14 -22.42
N ASP A 36 22.36 57.72 -21.21
CA ASP A 36 22.28 56.96 -19.96
C ASP A 36 20.91 56.31 -19.77
N GLU A 37 19.83 57.00 -20.17
CA GLU A 37 18.48 56.44 -20.15
C GLU A 37 18.30 55.32 -21.19
N ILE A 38 18.91 55.49 -22.37
CA ILE A 38 18.93 54.47 -23.43
C ILE A 38 19.65 53.22 -22.92
N LEU A 39 20.84 53.38 -22.34
CA LEU A 39 21.68 52.28 -21.86
C LEU A 39 21.00 51.49 -20.73
N THR A 40 20.42 52.19 -19.75
CA THR A 40 19.70 51.55 -18.64
C THR A 40 18.45 50.82 -19.12
N THR A 41 17.71 51.38 -20.09
CA THR A 41 16.55 50.73 -20.70
C THR A 41 16.94 49.47 -21.48
N LEU A 42 18.05 49.50 -22.22
CA LEU A 42 18.58 48.33 -22.93
C LEU A 42 19.12 47.25 -21.99
N GLN A 43 19.80 47.63 -20.90
CA GLN A 43 20.27 46.69 -19.87
C GLN A 43 19.09 45.97 -19.19
N PHE A 44 18.02 46.70 -18.91
CA PHE A 44 16.78 46.10 -18.41
C PHE A 44 16.17 45.14 -19.43
N ALA A 45 16.06 45.54 -20.70
CA ALA A 45 15.53 44.69 -21.77
C ALA A 45 16.34 43.39 -21.93
N SER A 46 17.67 43.50 -21.88
CA SER A 46 18.60 42.36 -21.95
C SER A 46 18.38 41.39 -20.80
N THR A 47 18.30 41.90 -19.57
CA THR A 47 18.05 41.09 -18.38
C THR A 47 16.67 40.43 -18.41
N ALA A 48 15.66 41.19 -18.83
CA ALA A 48 14.27 40.73 -18.87
C ALA A 48 14.03 39.62 -19.90
N LYS A 49 14.80 39.58 -20.99
CA LYS A 49 14.76 38.50 -22.00
C LYS A 49 15.04 37.11 -21.40
N TYR A 50 15.84 37.05 -20.34
CA TYR A 50 16.24 35.79 -19.71
C TYR A 50 15.27 35.33 -18.60
N ILE A 51 14.23 36.10 -18.31
CA ILE A 51 13.19 35.72 -17.37
C ILE A 51 12.32 34.64 -18.02
N LYS A 52 12.44 33.40 -17.53
CA LYS A 52 11.59 32.27 -17.95
C LYS A 52 10.37 32.18 -17.03
N SER A 53 9.17 32.23 -17.60
CA SER A 53 7.94 31.78 -16.95
C SER A 53 7.47 30.46 -17.59
N THR A 54 6.88 29.58 -16.79
CA THR A 54 6.22 28.35 -17.24
C THR A 54 4.70 28.52 -17.05
N PRO A 55 4.03 29.26 -17.95
CA PRO A 55 2.60 29.49 -17.80
C PRO A 55 1.83 28.20 -18.08
N TYR A 56 0.95 27.80 -17.16
CA TYR A 56 -0.02 26.73 -17.33
C TYR A 56 -1.42 27.30 -17.45
N VAL A 57 -2.30 26.64 -18.20
CA VAL A 57 -3.69 27.07 -18.32
C VAL A 57 -4.36 26.90 -16.96
N ASN A 58 -4.90 27.99 -16.40
CA ASN A 58 -5.75 27.93 -15.23
C ASN A 58 -7.03 27.19 -15.64
N GLU A 59 -6.99 25.87 -15.51
CA GLU A 59 -8.15 25.01 -15.67
C GLU A 59 -9.06 25.33 -14.48
N VAL A 60 -10.09 26.16 -14.71
CA VAL A 60 -11.20 26.28 -13.77
C VAL A 60 -11.85 24.90 -13.76
N SER A 61 -11.33 24.05 -12.88
CA SER A 61 -11.86 22.73 -12.61
C SER A 61 -13.25 22.98 -12.09
N SER A 62 -14.24 22.91 -12.97
CA SER A 62 -15.64 22.77 -12.56
C SER A 62 -15.67 21.77 -11.42
N ASP A 63 -16.41 22.01 -10.35
CA ASP A 63 -16.53 21.09 -9.21
C ASP A 63 -16.75 19.64 -9.68
N LYS A 64 -17.40 19.45 -10.84
CA LYS A 64 -17.58 18.17 -11.52
C LYS A 64 -16.29 17.47 -11.94
N ALA A 65 -15.29 18.20 -12.44
CA ALA A 65 -13.98 17.67 -12.83
C ALA A 65 -13.13 17.31 -11.60
N LEU A 66 -13.19 18.15 -10.55
CA LEU A 66 -12.49 17.89 -9.28
C LEU A 66 -13.08 16.65 -8.58
N LEU A 67 -14.41 16.58 -8.49
CA LEU A 67 -15.11 15.40 -7.98
C LEU A 67 -14.82 14.14 -8.80
N LYS A 68 -14.64 14.26 -10.12
CA LYS A 68 -14.26 13.13 -10.97
C LYS A 68 -12.84 12.65 -10.69
N ARG A 69 -11.88 13.55 -10.45
CA ARG A 69 -10.53 13.18 -10.02
C ARG A 69 -10.56 12.49 -8.65
N TYR A 70 -11.19 13.09 -7.64
CA TYR A 70 -11.31 12.46 -6.32
C TYR A 70 -12.02 11.11 -6.35
N LYS A 71 -13.09 10.97 -7.16
CA LYS A 71 -13.78 9.68 -7.32
C LYS A 71 -12.86 8.61 -7.93
N ASN A 72 -12.04 8.99 -8.90
CA ASN A 72 -11.08 8.07 -9.52
C ASN A 72 -9.94 7.71 -8.56
N GLU A 73 -9.43 8.67 -7.79
CA GLU A 73 -8.41 8.46 -6.75
C GLU A 73 -8.90 7.48 -5.68
N ILE A 74 -10.11 7.71 -5.15
CA ILE A 74 -10.73 6.83 -4.16
C ILE A 74 -10.95 5.43 -4.72
N MET A 75 -11.32 5.31 -6.00
CA MET A 75 -11.49 4.01 -6.65
C MET A 75 -10.15 3.27 -6.80
N TYR A 76 -9.09 3.99 -7.19
CA TYR A 76 -7.75 3.43 -7.32
C TYR A 76 -7.22 2.95 -5.97
N LEU A 77 -7.27 3.81 -4.95
CA LEU A 77 -6.82 3.50 -3.60
C LEU A 77 -7.60 2.34 -2.97
N LYS A 78 -8.91 2.25 -3.22
CA LYS A 78 -9.72 1.10 -2.77
C LYS A 78 -9.30 -0.20 -3.45
N LYS A 79 -8.97 -0.16 -4.74
CA LYS A 79 -8.50 -1.32 -5.47
C LYS A 79 -7.15 -1.79 -4.93
N GLU A 80 -6.23 -0.87 -4.72
CA GLU A 80 -4.90 -1.13 -4.16
C GLU A 80 -4.99 -1.71 -2.74
N LEU A 81 -5.89 -1.18 -1.90
CA LEU A 81 -6.14 -1.72 -0.55
C LEU A 81 -6.71 -3.15 -0.57
N GLU A 82 -7.62 -3.45 -1.51
CA GLU A 82 -8.19 -4.79 -1.67
C GLU A 82 -7.10 -5.80 -2.10
N GLU A 83 -6.22 -5.39 -3.03
CA GLU A 83 -5.12 -6.18 -3.56
C GLU A 83 -4.10 -6.53 -2.46
N VAL A 84 -3.71 -5.54 -1.66
CA VAL A 84 -2.85 -5.72 -0.48
C VAL A 84 -3.52 -6.64 0.56
N SER A 85 -4.84 -6.54 0.77
CA SER A 85 -5.55 -7.42 1.71
C SER A 85 -5.54 -8.88 1.26
N LEU A 86 -5.61 -9.13 -0.05
CA LEU A 86 -5.57 -10.47 -0.63
C LEU A 86 -4.16 -11.05 -0.51
N GLU A 87 -3.12 -10.27 -0.81
CA GLU A 87 -1.72 -10.67 -0.62
C GLU A 87 -1.41 -10.99 0.84
N THR A 88 -1.86 -10.15 1.77
CA THR A 88 -1.69 -10.39 3.22
C THR A 88 -2.31 -11.73 3.64
N ARG A 89 -3.45 -12.09 3.05
CA ARG A 89 -4.17 -13.34 3.37
C ARG A 89 -3.49 -14.57 2.76
N VAL A 90 -2.88 -14.43 1.59
CA VAL A 90 -2.08 -15.49 0.96
C VAL A 90 -0.80 -15.74 1.77
N GLN A 91 -0.10 -14.67 2.15
CA GLN A 91 1.12 -14.76 2.97
C GLN A 91 0.84 -15.38 4.35
N ALA A 92 -0.30 -15.09 4.98
CA ALA A 92 -0.69 -15.75 6.22
C ALA A 92 -0.84 -17.28 6.06
N MET A 93 -1.46 -17.73 4.96
CA MET A 93 -1.61 -19.16 4.68
C MET A 93 -0.27 -19.84 4.35
N GLU A 94 0.63 -19.15 3.64
CA GLU A 94 1.98 -19.66 3.35
C GLU A 94 2.82 -19.76 4.62
N LYS A 95 2.70 -18.80 5.53
CA LYS A 95 3.38 -18.81 6.83
C LYS A 95 2.90 -19.96 7.72
N ASP A 96 1.60 -20.25 7.73
CA ASP A 96 1.04 -21.39 8.45
C ASP A 96 1.52 -22.73 7.85
N GLN A 97 1.62 -22.84 6.52
CA GLN A 97 2.18 -24.02 5.84
C GLN A 97 3.67 -24.21 6.16
N LEU A 98 4.45 -23.12 6.16
CA LEU A 98 5.87 -23.16 6.50
C LEU A 98 6.09 -23.62 7.94
N ALA A 99 5.25 -23.18 8.88
CA ALA A 99 5.30 -23.59 10.28
C ALA A 99 5.04 -25.11 10.46
N GLN A 100 4.07 -25.67 9.72
CA GLN A 100 3.81 -27.12 9.74
C GLN A 100 5.00 -27.94 9.21
N LEU A 101 5.61 -27.51 8.10
CA LEU A 101 6.79 -28.18 7.54
C LEU A 101 8.00 -28.10 8.49
N LEU A 102 8.14 -26.98 9.21
CA LEU A 102 9.20 -26.82 10.21
C LEU A 102 9.04 -27.82 11.36
N GLU A 103 7.80 -28.01 11.85
CA GLU A 103 7.49 -28.96 12.93
C GLU A 103 7.71 -30.42 12.49
N GLU A 104 7.31 -30.77 11.26
CA GLU A 104 7.58 -32.09 10.69
C GLU A 104 9.08 -32.36 10.55
N LYS A 105 9.85 -31.36 10.09
CA LYS A 105 11.32 -31.46 10.01
C LYS A 105 11.94 -31.71 11.38
N ASP A 106 11.53 -30.98 12.42
CA ASP A 106 12.05 -31.15 13.78
C ASP A 106 11.75 -32.55 14.34
N LEU A 107 10.57 -33.10 14.04
CA LEU A 107 10.22 -34.48 14.40
C LEU A 107 11.10 -35.50 13.66
N LEU A 108 11.30 -35.34 12.36
CA LEU A 108 12.18 -36.21 11.58
C LEU A 108 13.63 -36.15 12.07
N GLN A 109 14.10 -34.95 12.42
CA GLN A 109 15.44 -34.76 12.96
C GLN A 109 15.63 -35.49 14.29
N LYS A 110 14.64 -35.45 15.19
CA LYS A 110 14.66 -36.23 16.44
C LYS A 110 14.73 -37.73 16.17
N VAL A 111 13.90 -38.24 15.27
CA VAL A 111 13.92 -39.67 14.89
C VAL A 111 15.28 -40.08 14.33
N GLN A 112 15.91 -39.21 13.53
CA GLN A 112 17.22 -39.48 12.95
C GLN A 112 18.34 -39.46 14.00
N ILE A 113 18.28 -38.52 14.96
CA ILE A 113 19.20 -38.46 16.11
C ILE A 113 19.07 -39.73 16.95
N GLU A 114 17.85 -40.19 17.27
CA GLU A 114 17.62 -41.44 17.99
C GLU A 114 18.17 -42.66 17.24
N LYS A 115 18.05 -42.68 15.91
CA LYS A 115 18.61 -43.74 15.08
C LYS A 115 20.13 -43.75 15.10
N ILE A 116 20.76 -42.56 15.03
CA ILE A 116 22.21 -42.41 15.16
C ILE A 116 22.68 -42.86 16.54
N GLN A 117 21.99 -42.47 17.61
CA GLN A 117 22.31 -42.87 18.98
C GLN A 117 22.20 -44.39 19.15
N ASN A 118 21.15 -45.03 18.64
CA ASN A 118 20.99 -46.48 18.71
C ASN A 118 22.08 -47.23 17.95
N LEU A 119 22.43 -46.77 16.74
CA LEU A 119 23.53 -47.36 15.96
C LEU A 119 24.87 -47.18 16.66
N THR A 120 25.12 -46.00 17.24
CA THR A 120 26.33 -45.70 18.02
C THR A 120 26.41 -46.62 19.24
N GLN A 121 25.31 -46.79 19.97
CA GLN A 121 25.25 -47.67 21.13
C GLN A 121 25.54 -49.13 20.75
N MET A 122 25.00 -49.60 19.62
CA MET A 122 25.23 -50.94 19.07
C MET A 122 26.69 -51.15 18.65
N LEU A 123 27.31 -50.14 18.03
CA LEU A 123 28.74 -50.15 17.70
C LEU A 123 29.61 -50.19 18.97
N VAL A 124 29.28 -49.38 19.99
CA VAL A 124 30.05 -49.27 21.25
C VAL A 124 29.88 -50.50 22.16
N THR A 125 28.80 -51.28 22.00
CA THR A 125 28.61 -52.56 22.71
C THR A 125 29.28 -53.75 22.02
N SER A 126 29.67 -53.63 20.75
CA SER A 126 30.47 -54.66 20.07
C SER A 126 31.91 -54.66 20.60
N SER A 127 32.25 -55.68 21.38
CA SER A 127 33.56 -55.85 22.04
C SER A 127 34.73 -55.95 21.05
N SER A 128 34.46 -56.26 19.78
CA SER A 128 35.44 -56.33 18.69
C SER A 128 35.86 -54.97 18.14
N LEU A 129 34.98 -53.96 18.09
CA LEU A 129 35.32 -52.61 17.60
C LEU A 129 35.95 -51.72 18.67
N LYS A 130 35.58 -51.91 19.95
CA LYS A 130 36.28 -51.29 21.09
C LYS A 130 37.77 -51.63 21.11
N LYS A 131 38.14 -52.86 20.73
CA LYS A 131 39.55 -53.28 20.58
C LYS A 131 40.25 -52.56 19.41
N LEU A 132 39.58 -52.35 18.29
CA LEU A 132 40.15 -51.68 17.12
C LEU A 132 40.36 -50.17 17.33
N ILE A 133 39.43 -49.49 18.02
CA ILE A 133 39.58 -48.07 18.35
C ILE A 133 40.70 -47.85 19.37
N ASN A 134 40.89 -48.76 20.34
CA ASN A 134 41.99 -48.66 21.30
C ASN A 134 43.37 -48.85 20.65
N LEU A 135 43.45 -49.63 19.56
CA LEU A 135 44.68 -49.79 18.76
C LEU A 135 45.03 -48.54 17.94
N CYS A 136 44.05 -47.71 17.58
CA CYS A 136 44.29 -46.44 16.88
C CYS A 136 44.83 -45.32 17.79
N SER A 137 44.67 -45.43 19.11
CA SER A 137 45.13 -44.40 20.06
C SER A 137 46.57 -44.64 20.57
N GLU A 138 47.17 -45.81 20.31
CA GLU A 138 48.44 -46.23 20.93
C GLU A 138 49.63 -46.35 19.95
N SER A 139 49.47 -46.06 18.65
CA SER A 139 50.60 -46.14 17.71
C SER A 139 50.86 -44.82 16.97
N ASP A 140 51.91 -44.11 17.37
CA ASP A 140 52.57 -43.02 16.63
C ASP A 140 53.32 -43.53 15.37
N ILE A 141 52.66 -44.34 14.53
CA ILE A 141 53.24 -44.89 13.28
C ILE A 141 52.47 -44.36 12.06
N PHE A 142 51.99 -43.11 12.10
CA PHE A 142 51.25 -42.52 10.96
C PHE A 142 51.93 -41.32 10.30
N SER A 143 53.10 -40.90 10.77
CA SER A 143 53.74 -39.68 10.25
C SER A 143 54.68 -39.90 9.06
N ASN A 144 55.19 -41.13 8.82
CA ASN A 144 56.20 -41.38 7.78
C ASN A 144 55.74 -42.31 6.64
N THR A 145 54.46 -42.67 6.60
CA THR A 145 53.87 -43.42 5.47
C THR A 145 52.86 -42.58 4.68
N LEU A 146 52.52 -41.38 5.17
CA LEU A 146 51.56 -40.51 4.50
C LEU A 146 52.13 -39.87 3.22
N ASP A 147 53.45 -39.63 3.16
CA ASP A 147 54.11 -39.09 1.97
C ASP A 147 54.21 -40.11 0.82
N THR A 148 54.02 -41.41 1.09
CA THR A 148 53.96 -42.46 0.04
C THR A 148 52.53 -42.83 -0.35
N LEU A 149 51.52 -42.32 0.37
CA LEU A 149 50.10 -42.57 0.10
C LEU A 149 49.43 -41.43 -0.68
N THR A 150 50.09 -40.29 -0.86
CA THR A 150 49.60 -39.20 -1.73
C THR A 150 49.59 -39.58 -3.21
N GLU A 151 50.25 -40.67 -3.62
CA GLU A 151 50.15 -41.26 -4.97
C GLU A 151 49.24 -42.50 -5.07
N ILE A 152 48.75 -43.05 -3.94
CA ILE A 152 47.69 -44.06 -3.99
C ILE A 152 46.36 -43.31 -3.99
N GLU A 153 46.02 -42.86 -5.20
CA GLU A 153 44.68 -42.64 -5.74
C GLU A 153 43.55 -42.81 -4.69
N TRP A 154 42.78 -41.74 -4.45
CA TRP A 154 41.52 -41.69 -3.68
C TRP A 154 40.40 -42.60 -4.26
N ASN A 155 40.76 -43.67 -4.93
CA ASN A 155 39.96 -44.67 -5.62
C ASN A 155 39.16 -45.64 -4.71
N PRO A 156 39.27 -45.68 -3.37
CA PRO A 156 38.32 -46.46 -2.57
C PRO A 156 36.98 -45.73 -2.34
N VAL A 157 37.00 -44.40 -2.16
CA VAL A 157 35.80 -43.61 -1.83
C VAL A 157 35.02 -43.23 -3.09
N THR A 158 35.71 -42.95 -4.20
CA THR A 158 35.10 -42.68 -5.51
C THR A 158 34.57 -43.93 -6.20
N LYS A 159 34.90 -45.13 -5.71
CA LYS A 159 34.40 -46.42 -6.22
C LYS A 159 33.21 -46.98 -5.41
N LEU A 160 32.92 -46.39 -4.26
CA LEU A 160 31.82 -46.78 -3.36
C LEU A 160 30.56 -45.91 -3.53
N LEU A 161 30.70 -44.70 -4.07
CA LEU A 161 29.61 -43.87 -4.54
C LEU A 161 29.70 -43.81 -6.06
N SER A 162 28.62 -44.15 -6.76
CA SER A 162 28.57 -43.93 -8.20
C SER A 162 28.83 -42.44 -8.50
N GLN A 163 29.59 -42.11 -9.55
CA GLN A 163 29.86 -40.73 -9.97
C GLN A 163 28.57 -39.87 -10.01
N SER A 164 27.43 -40.50 -10.31
CA SER A 164 26.09 -39.92 -10.27
C SER A 164 25.61 -39.50 -8.87
N GLU A 165 25.87 -40.29 -7.83
CA GLU A 165 25.45 -39.97 -6.45
C GLU A 165 26.26 -38.82 -5.88
N PHE A 166 27.57 -38.75 -6.17
CA PHE A 166 28.40 -37.62 -5.78
C PHE A 166 27.98 -36.32 -6.47
N ASN A 167 27.74 -36.36 -7.79
CA ASN A 167 27.24 -35.21 -8.53
C ASN A 167 25.84 -34.77 -8.04
N SER A 168 24.97 -35.71 -7.69
CA SER A 168 23.67 -35.40 -7.09
C SER A 168 23.81 -34.75 -5.72
N LEU A 169 24.78 -35.18 -4.91
CA LEU A 169 25.03 -34.60 -3.59
C LEU A 169 25.60 -33.18 -3.68
N CYS A 170 26.52 -32.93 -4.63
CA CYS A 170 27.01 -31.58 -4.93
C CYS A 170 25.86 -30.65 -5.35
N ALA A 171 25.00 -31.09 -6.27
CA ALA A 171 23.84 -30.30 -6.69
C ALA A 171 22.87 -30.01 -5.54
N ASN A 172 22.66 -30.98 -4.63
CA ASN A 172 21.82 -30.78 -3.45
C ASN A 172 22.43 -29.78 -2.46
N TYR A 173 23.76 -29.79 -2.29
CA TYR A 173 24.46 -28.81 -1.46
C TYR A 173 24.39 -27.41 -2.07
N ASP A 174 24.60 -27.28 -3.38
CA ASP A 174 24.51 -26.00 -4.08
C ASP A 174 23.09 -25.41 -3.99
N ASN A 175 22.05 -26.24 -4.14
CA ASN A 175 20.66 -25.81 -3.94
C ASN A 175 20.41 -25.34 -2.49
N LEU A 176 20.92 -26.07 -1.50
CA LEU A 176 20.78 -25.69 -0.09
C LEU A 176 21.47 -24.35 0.23
N VAL A 177 22.61 -24.07 -0.40
CA VAL A 177 23.30 -22.77 -0.28
C VAL A 177 22.45 -21.66 -0.89
N LEU A 178 21.86 -21.88 -2.06
CA LEU A 178 20.97 -20.90 -2.70
C LEU A 178 19.72 -20.61 -1.85
N ASP A 179 19.10 -21.64 -1.28
CA ASP A 179 17.94 -21.50 -0.39
C ASP A 179 18.31 -20.70 0.86
N TYR A 180 19.49 -20.95 1.44
CA TYR A 180 19.98 -20.20 2.60
C TYR A 180 20.23 -18.73 2.28
N GLU A 181 20.83 -18.43 1.13
CA GLU A 181 21.02 -17.04 0.69
C GLU A 181 19.70 -16.33 0.38
N GLN A 182 18.73 -17.05 -0.17
CA GLN A 182 17.39 -16.51 -0.41
C GLN A 182 16.68 -16.19 0.92
N LEU A 183 16.65 -17.12 1.86
CA LEU A 183 16.08 -16.91 3.20
C LEU A 183 16.75 -15.74 3.92
N ARG A 184 18.06 -15.57 3.74
CA ARG A 184 18.79 -14.41 4.28
C ARG A 184 18.28 -13.10 3.69
N ARG A 185 18.13 -13.01 2.37
CA ARG A 185 17.60 -11.81 1.69
C ARG A 185 16.16 -11.51 2.13
N GLU A 186 15.32 -12.53 2.23
CA GLU A 186 13.94 -12.39 2.70
C GLU A 186 13.87 -11.88 4.14
N ASN A 187 14.75 -12.36 5.03
CA ASN A 187 14.85 -11.85 6.39
C ASN A 187 15.27 -10.37 6.44
N GLU A 188 16.28 -9.98 5.66
CA GLU A 188 16.72 -8.59 5.55
C GLU A 188 15.58 -7.68 5.01
N GLU A 189 14.81 -8.16 4.03
CA GLU A 189 13.63 -7.44 3.50
C GLU A 189 12.52 -7.30 4.55
N MET A 190 12.22 -8.36 5.28
CA MET A 190 11.20 -8.33 6.34
C MET A 190 11.58 -7.39 7.49
N GLU A 191 12.87 -7.31 7.82
CA GLU A 191 13.39 -6.38 8.83
C GLU A 191 13.22 -4.92 8.38
N LEU A 192 13.46 -4.62 7.11
CA LEU A 192 13.18 -3.30 6.52
C LEU A 192 11.68 -2.96 6.56
N LYS A 193 10.80 -3.88 6.15
CA LYS A 193 9.35 -3.67 6.20
C LYS A 193 8.83 -3.44 7.62
N LEU A 194 9.39 -4.14 8.62
CA LEU A 194 9.07 -3.92 10.02
C LEU A 194 9.47 -2.51 10.49
N LYS A 195 10.65 -2.04 10.06
CA LYS A 195 11.11 -0.69 10.37
C LYS A 195 10.21 0.37 9.74
N GLU A 196 9.90 0.24 8.46
CA GLU A 196 8.98 1.16 7.76
C GLU A 196 7.60 1.20 8.41
N LYS A 197 7.09 0.05 8.85
CA LYS A 197 5.82 -0.02 9.59
C LYS A 197 5.87 0.75 10.91
N ASN A 198 6.96 0.61 11.67
CA ASN A 198 7.12 1.34 12.93
C ASN A 198 7.21 2.85 12.69
N ASP A 199 7.96 3.28 11.67
CA ASP A 199 8.08 4.70 11.29
C ASP A 199 6.71 5.27 10.85
N LEU A 200 5.90 4.47 10.15
CA LEU A 200 4.53 4.83 9.75
C LEU A 200 3.60 4.98 10.96
N ASP A 201 3.66 4.05 11.92
CA ASP A 201 2.86 4.11 13.15
C ASP A 201 3.22 5.37 13.97
N GLU A 202 4.52 5.71 14.06
CA GLU A 202 4.98 6.96 14.70
C GLU A 202 4.41 8.18 13.97
N PHE A 203 4.51 8.22 12.64
CA PHE A 203 3.96 9.32 11.83
C PHE A 203 2.45 9.49 12.05
N GLU A 204 1.68 8.40 12.10
CA GLU A 204 0.24 8.46 12.33
C GLU A 204 -0.10 9.01 13.73
N THR A 205 0.70 8.66 14.74
CA THR A 205 0.52 9.22 16.10
C THR A 205 0.77 10.73 16.14
N LEU A 206 1.80 11.21 15.43
CA LEU A 206 2.12 12.63 15.35
C LEU A 206 1.05 13.40 14.59
N GLU A 207 0.53 12.84 13.50
CA GLU A 207 -0.54 13.46 12.73
C GLU A 207 -1.83 13.58 13.55
N ARG A 208 -2.21 12.52 14.30
CA ARG A 208 -3.36 12.57 15.21
C ARG A 208 -3.20 13.63 16.30
N LYS A 209 -2.00 13.75 16.87
CA LYS A 209 -1.70 14.79 17.88
C LYS A 209 -1.81 16.19 17.28
N ALA A 210 -1.23 16.43 16.12
CA ALA A 210 -1.30 17.73 15.44
C ALA A 210 -2.75 18.13 15.10
N LYS A 211 -3.56 17.17 14.61
CA LYS A 211 -5.00 17.39 14.37
C LYS A 211 -5.73 17.74 15.67
N LYS A 212 -5.42 17.06 16.77
CA LYS A 212 -6.03 17.32 18.08
C LYS A 212 -5.67 18.70 18.62
N ASP A 213 -4.42 19.13 18.48
CA ASP A 213 -3.96 20.44 18.91
C ASP A 213 -4.67 21.56 18.13
N GLN A 214 -4.81 21.41 16.81
CA GLN A 214 -5.59 22.33 15.97
C GLN A 214 -7.08 22.37 16.35
N GLU A 215 -7.69 21.22 16.63
CA GLU A 215 -9.09 21.14 17.09
C GLU A 215 -9.29 21.88 18.41
N ASN A 216 -8.37 21.70 19.37
CA ASN A 216 -8.41 22.39 20.65
C ASN A 216 -8.27 23.92 20.47
N GLU A 217 -7.36 24.37 19.61
CA GLU A 217 -7.20 25.81 19.31
C GLU A 217 -8.47 26.39 18.68
N LEU A 218 -9.08 25.68 17.72
CA LEU A 218 -10.35 26.08 17.10
C LEU A 218 -11.48 26.11 18.14
N SER A 219 -11.56 25.12 19.02
CA SER A 219 -12.56 25.08 20.10
C SER A 219 -12.45 26.29 21.02
N SER A 220 -11.22 26.66 21.42
CA SER A 220 -10.98 27.86 22.23
C SER A 220 -11.39 29.14 21.50
N LYS A 221 -11.10 29.27 20.19
CA LYS A 221 -11.54 30.42 19.38
C LYS A 221 -13.06 30.49 19.26
N VAL A 222 -13.75 29.34 19.13
CA VAL A 222 -15.22 29.28 19.07
C VAL A 222 -15.85 29.72 20.39
N GLU A 223 -15.29 29.34 21.53
CA GLU A 223 -15.76 29.82 22.84
C GLU A 223 -15.59 31.32 23.01
N LEU A 224 -14.43 31.86 22.63
CA LEU A 224 -14.19 33.32 22.66
C LEU A 224 -15.17 34.08 21.77
N LEU A 225 -15.48 33.57 20.58
CA LEU A 225 -16.46 34.18 19.68
C LEU A 225 -17.87 34.16 20.28
N ARG A 226 -18.26 33.06 20.94
CA ARG A 226 -19.55 32.96 21.61
C ARG A 226 -19.68 33.99 22.73
N GLU A 227 -18.64 34.17 23.54
CA GLU A 227 -18.63 35.18 24.61
C GLU A 227 -18.74 36.60 24.04
N LYS A 228 -18.10 36.88 22.90
CA LYS A 228 -18.26 38.16 22.19
C LYS A 228 -19.65 38.36 21.61
N GLU A 229 -20.27 37.30 21.10
CA GLU A 229 -21.65 37.33 20.60
C GLU A 229 -22.65 37.64 21.74
N ASP A 230 -22.46 37.03 22.91
CA ASP A 230 -23.25 37.33 24.11
C ASP A 230 -23.05 38.79 24.58
N GLN A 231 -21.83 39.31 24.54
CA GLN A 231 -21.55 40.73 24.82
C GLN A 231 -22.29 41.66 23.86
N ILE A 232 -22.32 41.35 22.56
CA ILE A 232 -23.05 42.12 21.56
C ILE A 232 -24.55 42.09 21.85
N LYS A 233 -25.10 40.92 22.18
CA LYS A 233 -26.52 40.75 22.51
C LYS A 233 -26.94 41.61 23.70
N MET A 234 -26.14 41.64 24.77
CA MET A 234 -26.38 42.49 25.95
C MET A 234 -26.39 43.99 25.58
N LEU A 235 -25.45 44.44 24.74
CA LEU A 235 -25.40 45.82 24.27
C LEU A 235 -26.59 46.18 23.36
N GLN A 236 -27.05 45.23 22.54
CA GLN A 236 -28.23 45.38 21.71
C GLN A 236 -29.48 45.62 22.57
N GLU A 237 -29.70 44.78 23.59
CA GLU A 237 -30.83 44.91 24.53
C GLU A 237 -30.80 46.24 25.30
N TYR A 238 -29.62 46.71 25.71
CA TYR A 238 -29.45 48.02 26.34
C TYR A 238 -29.80 49.18 25.39
N THR A 239 -29.36 49.08 24.13
CA THR A 239 -29.65 50.09 23.10
C THR A 239 -31.14 50.16 22.77
N ASP A 240 -31.80 49.01 22.68
CA ASP A 240 -33.24 48.92 22.43
C ASP A 240 -34.06 49.44 23.64
N SER A 241 -33.58 49.20 24.85
CA SER A 241 -34.15 49.77 26.08
C SER A 241 -34.06 51.30 26.11
N GLN A 242 -32.89 51.87 25.78
CA GLN A 242 -32.70 53.33 25.67
C GLN A 242 -33.53 53.97 24.55
N LYS A 243 -33.77 53.26 23.45
CA LYS A 243 -34.71 53.72 22.41
C LYS A 243 -36.16 53.72 22.89
N SER A 244 -36.55 52.80 23.76
CA SER A 244 -37.88 52.81 24.38
C SER A 244 -38.04 53.92 25.42
N GLU A 245 -36.95 54.31 26.10
CA GLU A 245 -36.93 55.32 27.15
C GLU A 245 -36.83 56.76 26.61
N SER A 246 -36.23 56.94 25.43
CA SER A 246 -36.30 58.22 24.69
C SER A 246 -37.65 58.46 23.97
N MET A 247 -38.60 57.52 24.05
CA MET A 247 -39.96 57.62 23.51
C MET A 247 -41.00 57.92 24.60
N LYS A 248 -40.68 58.82 25.54
CA LYS A 248 -41.62 59.36 26.54
C LYS A 248 -41.40 60.85 26.79
N MET A 249 -41.37 61.67 25.74
CA MET A 249 -41.75 63.08 25.81
C MET A 249 -41.77 63.63 24.39
N ASP A 250 -42.94 63.60 23.74
CA ASP A 250 -43.57 64.84 23.29
C ASP A 250 -45.01 64.59 22.85
N LEU A 251 -45.92 65.29 23.51
CA LEU A 251 -47.32 65.44 23.14
C LEU A 251 -47.53 66.92 22.79
N SER A 252 -47.55 67.26 21.51
CA SER A 252 -48.27 68.44 21.00
C SER A 252 -48.65 68.17 19.53
N TYR A 253 -49.93 68.01 19.27
CA TYR A 253 -50.83 69.06 18.75
C TYR A 253 -50.56 69.42 17.28
N SER A 254 -51.38 68.80 16.42
CA SER A 254 -51.93 69.35 15.17
C SER A 254 -51.03 69.32 13.91
N LEU A 255 -51.63 68.80 12.82
CA LEU A 255 -51.22 68.83 11.40
C LEU A 255 -50.25 67.75 10.82
N GLU A 256 -50.53 66.44 10.95
CA GLU A 256 -49.63 65.39 10.36
C GLU A 256 -50.25 64.33 9.44
N THR A 257 -51.52 64.46 9.01
CA THR A 257 -52.21 63.40 8.23
C THR A 257 -51.64 63.13 6.82
N THR A 258 -50.70 63.94 6.33
CA THR A 258 -50.05 63.75 5.02
C THR A 258 -48.67 63.12 5.07
N LYS A 259 -47.92 63.23 6.18
CA LYS A 259 -46.63 62.53 6.36
C LYS A 259 -46.83 61.06 6.69
N ASP A 260 -47.80 60.74 7.55
CA ASP A 260 -48.13 59.35 7.90
C ASP A 260 -48.58 58.53 6.69
N LEU A 261 -49.33 59.16 5.77
CA LEU A 261 -49.73 58.53 4.51
C LEU A 261 -48.53 58.21 3.60
N LYS A 262 -47.51 59.08 3.58
CA LYS A 262 -46.27 58.85 2.82
C LYS A 262 -45.41 57.76 3.47
N GLN A 263 -45.27 57.79 4.79
CA GLN A 263 -44.60 56.76 5.58
C GLN A 263 -45.25 55.39 5.32
N MET A 264 -46.58 55.30 5.42
CA MET A 264 -47.33 54.07 5.21
C MET A 264 -47.22 53.55 3.77
N LYS A 265 -47.20 54.44 2.76
CA LYS A 265 -46.94 54.05 1.36
C LYS A 265 -45.54 53.48 1.16
N GLN A 266 -44.52 54.07 1.80
CA GLN A 266 -43.15 53.56 1.73
C GLN A 266 -43.04 52.18 2.39
N THR A 267 -43.58 52.03 3.60
CA THR A 267 -43.60 50.74 4.31
C THR A 267 -44.34 49.65 3.52
N LEU A 268 -45.41 50.01 2.81
CA LEU A 268 -46.11 49.08 1.93
C LEU A 268 -45.24 48.62 0.75
N ILE A 269 -44.44 49.52 0.16
CA ILE A 269 -43.51 49.19 -0.93
C ILE A 269 -42.39 48.29 -0.43
N ASP A 270 -41.80 48.62 0.72
CA ASP A 270 -40.72 47.84 1.33
C ASP A 270 -41.21 46.44 1.69
N ALA A 271 -42.39 46.33 2.34
CA ALA A 271 -43.03 45.05 2.63
C ALA A 271 -43.33 44.23 1.37
N LYS A 272 -43.75 44.87 0.28
CA LYS A 272 -43.98 44.20 -1.02
C LYS A 272 -42.67 43.68 -1.62
N THR A 273 -41.59 44.43 -1.48
CA THR A 273 -40.26 44.07 -1.99
C THR A 273 -39.73 42.87 -1.24
N VAL A 274 -39.78 42.90 0.10
CA VAL A 274 -39.41 41.78 0.97
C VAL A 274 -40.23 40.53 0.66
N ALA A 275 -41.55 40.67 0.48
CA ALA A 275 -42.41 39.53 0.13
C ALA A 275 -42.07 38.92 -1.24
N LEU A 276 -41.71 39.74 -2.23
CA LEU A 276 -41.27 39.27 -3.54
C LEU A 276 -39.91 38.56 -3.48
N ASP A 277 -38.96 39.09 -2.72
CA ASP A 277 -37.65 38.47 -2.53
C ASP A 277 -37.77 37.14 -1.78
N ALA A 278 -38.57 37.07 -0.72
CA ALA A 278 -38.88 35.82 -0.04
C ALA A 278 -39.52 34.79 -0.97
N LYS A 279 -40.42 35.23 -1.87
CA LYS A 279 -41.04 34.34 -2.87
C LYS A 279 -40.02 33.82 -3.88
N ARG A 280 -39.11 34.67 -4.37
CA ARG A 280 -38.02 34.28 -5.29
C ARG A 280 -37.07 33.28 -4.62
N GLU A 281 -36.64 33.57 -3.40
CA GLU A 281 -35.74 32.70 -2.62
C GLU A 281 -36.40 31.34 -2.36
N SER A 282 -37.68 31.31 -1.96
CA SER A 282 -38.41 30.06 -1.75
C SER A 282 -38.53 29.21 -3.02
N ALA A 283 -38.66 29.82 -4.19
CA ALA A 283 -38.74 29.12 -5.47
C ALA A 283 -37.36 28.56 -5.88
N PHE A 284 -36.31 29.33 -5.63
CA PHE A 284 -34.93 28.89 -5.86
C PHE A 284 -34.55 27.71 -4.96
N LEU A 285 -34.88 27.77 -3.67
CA LEU A 285 -34.66 26.66 -2.72
C LEU A 285 -35.45 25.40 -3.13
N ARG A 286 -36.70 25.54 -3.55
CA ARG A 286 -37.49 24.41 -4.10
C ARG A 286 -36.82 23.77 -5.32
N SER A 287 -36.28 24.57 -6.24
CA SER A 287 -35.55 24.08 -7.42
C SER A 287 -34.26 23.34 -7.03
N LYS A 288 -33.48 23.88 -6.08
CA LYS A 288 -32.28 23.21 -5.55
C LYS A 288 -32.62 21.89 -4.86
N ASN A 289 -33.67 21.86 -4.05
CA ASN A 289 -34.14 20.64 -3.37
C ASN A 289 -34.58 19.57 -4.37
N LEU A 290 -35.23 19.96 -5.47
CA LEU A 290 -35.60 19.03 -6.53
C LEU A 290 -34.35 18.41 -7.20
N LYS A 291 -33.37 19.23 -7.57
CA LYS A 291 -32.09 18.76 -8.15
C LYS A 291 -31.32 17.85 -7.19
N LEU A 292 -31.32 18.17 -5.89
CA LEU A 292 -30.71 17.32 -4.87
C LEU A 292 -31.41 15.96 -4.78
N LYS A 293 -32.75 15.96 -4.81
CA LYS A 293 -33.54 14.73 -4.79
C LYS A 293 -33.28 13.85 -6.02
N GLU A 294 -33.11 14.44 -7.20
CA GLU A 294 -32.72 13.71 -8.42
C GLU A 294 -31.33 13.11 -8.29
N LYS A 295 -30.34 13.88 -7.82
CA LYS A 295 -28.97 13.37 -7.56
C LYS A 295 -28.96 12.25 -6.52
N MET A 296 -29.77 12.34 -5.46
CA MET A 296 -29.89 11.27 -4.48
C MET A 296 -30.44 9.98 -5.09
N LYS A 297 -31.42 10.08 -5.99
CA LYS A 297 -31.95 8.92 -6.71
C LYS A 297 -30.91 8.29 -7.63
N GLU A 298 -30.18 9.10 -8.38
CA GLU A 298 -29.10 8.63 -9.28
C GLU A 298 -27.97 7.94 -8.49
N LEU A 299 -27.60 8.51 -7.35
CA LEU A 299 -26.62 7.92 -6.45
C LEU A 299 -27.12 6.60 -5.87
N ALA A 300 -28.39 6.53 -5.45
CA ALA A 300 -29.00 5.30 -4.95
C ALA A 300 -29.02 4.18 -6.01
N SER A 301 -29.36 4.49 -7.27
CA SER A 301 -29.28 3.51 -8.35
C SER A 301 -27.85 3.05 -8.62
N THR A 302 -26.87 3.95 -8.53
CA THR A 302 -25.45 3.62 -8.74
C THR A 302 -24.93 2.70 -7.62
N CYS A 303 -25.27 2.99 -6.36
CA CYS A 303 -24.92 2.13 -5.23
C CYS A 303 -25.53 0.74 -5.38
N LYS A 304 -26.79 0.65 -5.81
CA LYS A 304 -27.45 -0.64 -6.04
C LYS A 304 -26.81 -1.46 -7.16
N GLN A 305 -26.36 -0.80 -8.24
CA GLN A 305 -25.61 -1.47 -9.29
C GLN A 305 -24.28 -2.04 -8.76
N MET A 306 -23.53 -1.23 -8.01
CA MET A 306 -22.25 -1.65 -7.44
C MET A 306 -22.42 -2.82 -6.46
N GLU A 307 -23.51 -2.84 -5.69
CA GLU A 307 -23.84 -3.96 -4.80
C GLU A 307 -24.11 -5.26 -5.58
N ASN A 308 -24.84 -5.19 -6.69
CA ASN A 308 -25.06 -6.34 -7.58
C ASN A 308 -23.73 -6.84 -8.19
N ASP A 309 -22.88 -5.93 -8.65
CA ASP A 309 -21.58 -6.28 -9.24
C ASP A 309 -20.67 -6.95 -8.18
N MET A 310 -20.68 -6.45 -6.95
CA MET A 310 -19.94 -7.05 -5.82
C MET A 310 -20.41 -8.48 -5.52
N GLN A 311 -21.73 -8.71 -5.48
CA GLN A 311 -22.29 -10.06 -5.30
C GLN A 311 -21.92 -11.01 -6.44
N LEU A 312 -21.89 -10.51 -7.68
CA LEU A 312 -21.44 -11.29 -8.83
C LEU A 312 -19.97 -11.69 -8.70
N TYR A 313 -19.09 -10.74 -8.34
CA TYR A 313 -17.67 -11.03 -8.13
C TYR A 313 -17.44 -12.04 -7.01
N GLN A 314 -18.17 -11.94 -5.89
CA GLN A 314 -18.11 -12.92 -4.81
C GLN A 314 -18.49 -14.32 -5.29
N SER A 315 -19.58 -14.45 -6.05
CA SER A 315 -20.03 -15.73 -6.64
C SER A 315 -18.97 -16.32 -7.59
N GLN A 316 -18.33 -15.49 -8.41
CA GLN A 316 -17.24 -15.93 -9.29
C GLN A 316 -16.00 -16.40 -8.51
N LEU A 317 -15.64 -15.73 -7.42
CA LEU A 317 -14.53 -16.16 -6.57
C LEU A 317 -14.81 -17.50 -5.90
N GLU A 318 -16.02 -17.72 -5.39
CA GLU A 318 -16.41 -19.00 -4.81
C GLU A 318 -16.39 -20.15 -5.82
N THR A 319 -16.90 -19.93 -7.03
CA THR A 319 -16.83 -20.95 -8.10
C THR A 319 -15.39 -21.28 -8.47
N LYS A 320 -14.50 -20.28 -8.60
CA LYS A 320 -13.06 -20.50 -8.83
C LYS A 320 -12.41 -21.29 -7.70
N ARG A 321 -12.72 -20.97 -6.43
CA ARG A 321 -12.22 -21.73 -5.26
C ARG A 321 -12.68 -23.18 -5.30
N LYS A 322 -13.96 -23.42 -5.61
CA LYS A 322 -14.53 -24.76 -5.74
C LYS A 322 -13.83 -25.58 -6.83
N CYS A 323 -13.61 -24.98 -8.00
CA CYS A 323 -12.87 -25.64 -9.08
C CYS A 323 -11.42 -25.95 -8.71
N LYS A 324 -10.72 -25.01 -8.05
CA LYS A 324 -9.33 -25.22 -7.59
C LYS A 324 -9.25 -26.38 -6.58
N TRP A 325 -10.16 -26.39 -5.60
CA TRP A 325 -10.24 -27.47 -4.61
C TRP A 325 -10.50 -28.84 -5.26
N GLN A 326 -11.42 -28.90 -6.23
CA GLN A 326 -11.71 -30.13 -6.96
C GLN A 326 -10.48 -30.63 -7.73
N SER A 327 -9.78 -29.73 -8.44
CA SER A 327 -8.55 -30.09 -9.18
C SER A 327 -7.45 -30.63 -8.25
N SER A 328 -7.25 -30.02 -7.08
CA SER A 328 -6.29 -30.53 -6.07
C SER A 328 -6.69 -31.90 -5.53
N LYS A 329 -8.00 -32.14 -5.32
CA LYS A 329 -8.51 -33.43 -4.88
C LYS A 329 -8.27 -34.52 -5.93
N ASP A 330 -8.51 -34.22 -7.19
CA ASP A 330 -8.31 -35.15 -8.31
C ASP A 330 -6.81 -35.49 -8.47
N LEU A 331 -5.93 -34.49 -8.31
CA LEU A 331 -4.47 -34.69 -8.34
C LEU A 331 -4.00 -35.64 -7.23
N LEU A 332 -4.48 -35.46 -6.00
CA LEU A 332 -4.16 -36.34 -4.87
C LEU A 332 -4.58 -37.78 -5.14
N SER A 333 -5.80 -37.98 -5.64
CA SER A 333 -6.30 -39.31 -6.00
C SER A 333 -5.43 -39.96 -7.09
N ASN A 334 -4.97 -39.19 -8.08
CA ASN A 334 -4.08 -39.69 -9.12
C ASN A 334 -2.69 -40.09 -8.57
N MET A 335 -2.13 -39.32 -7.64
CA MET A 335 -0.87 -39.68 -6.97
C MET A 335 -0.99 -40.98 -6.17
N GLU A 336 -2.11 -41.21 -5.49
CA GLU A 336 -2.38 -42.48 -4.79
C GLU A 336 -2.46 -43.66 -5.76
N LEU A 337 -3.13 -43.47 -6.89
CA LEU A 337 -3.19 -44.48 -7.95
C LEU A 337 -1.80 -44.77 -8.54
N GLN A 338 -0.99 -43.74 -8.79
CA GLN A 338 0.40 -43.92 -9.24
C GLN A 338 1.22 -44.73 -8.24
N ARG A 339 1.15 -44.42 -6.94
CA ARG A 339 1.84 -45.22 -5.90
C ARG A 339 1.43 -46.68 -5.96
N LYS A 340 0.13 -46.95 -6.14
CA LYS A 340 -0.39 -48.32 -6.25
C LYS A 340 0.09 -49.03 -7.52
N ILE A 341 0.15 -48.32 -8.65
CA ILE A 341 0.71 -48.85 -9.90
C ILE A 341 2.18 -49.20 -9.71
N THR A 342 2.99 -48.29 -9.13
CA THR A 342 4.42 -48.53 -8.89
C THR A 342 4.65 -49.71 -7.94
N TYR A 343 3.82 -49.85 -6.90
CA TYR A 343 3.86 -51.00 -6.02
C TYR A 343 3.58 -52.32 -6.77
N LEU A 344 2.49 -52.37 -7.55
CA LEU A 344 2.15 -53.54 -8.34
C LEU A 344 3.19 -53.86 -9.42
N GLN A 345 3.81 -52.83 -10.04
CA GLN A 345 4.92 -53.00 -10.98
C GLN A 345 6.13 -53.66 -10.29
N LYS A 346 6.45 -53.26 -9.05
CA LYS A 346 7.55 -53.86 -8.28
C LYS A 346 7.28 -55.33 -7.94
N GLU A 347 6.07 -55.65 -7.49
CA GLU A 347 5.66 -57.04 -7.20
C GLU A 347 5.68 -57.91 -8.47
N LEU A 348 5.23 -57.36 -9.60
CA LEU A 348 5.27 -58.05 -10.89
C LEU A 348 6.70 -58.37 -11.32
N ASN A 349 7.61 -57.39 -11.24
CA ASN A 349 9.02 -57.59 -11.60
C ASN A 349 9.67 -58.67 -10.74
N LYS A 350 9.40 -58.67 -9.43
CA LYS A 350 9.91 -59.70 -8.52
C LYS A 350 9.41 -61.10 -8.92
N ALA A 351 8.12 -61.25 -9.24
CA ALA A 351 7.56 -62.52 -9.70
C ALA A 351 8.14 -62.98 -11.05
N VAL A 352 8.50 -62.05 -11.93
CA VAL A 352 9.18 -62.35 -13.20
C VAL A 352 10.60 -62.88 -12.95
N GLU A 353 11.38 -62.23 -12.09
CA GLU A 353 12.72 -62.68 -11.69
C GLU A 353 12.70 -64.07 -11.05
N GLU A 354 11.74 -64.32 -10.14
CA GLU A 354 11.54 -65.64 -9.51
C GLU A 354 11.21 -66.72 -10.57
N ASN A 355 10.36 -66.41 -11.55
CA ASN A 355 10.04 -67.35 -12.64
C ASN A 355 11.25 -67.62 -13.56
N GLU A 356 12.04 -66.60 -13.87
CA GLU A 356 13.25 -66.77 -14.69
C GLU A 356 14.29 -67.65 -13.99
N ALA A 357 14.48 -67.44 -12.67
CA ALA A 357 15.35 -68.28 -11.85
C ALA A 357 14.91 -69.75 -11.87
N LEU A 358 13.61 -70.02 -11.67
CA LEU A 358 13.05 -71.37 -11.74
C LEU A 358 13.21 -71.98 -13.14
N HIS A 359 13.02 -71.20 -14.20
CA HIS A 359 13.20 -71.69 -15.57
C HIS A 359 14.64 -72.13 -15.84
N ASN A 360 15.62 -71.33 -15.38
CA ASN A 360 17.04 -71.67 -15.48
C ASN A 360 17.39 -72.95 -14.71
N GLU A 361 16.83 -73.13 -13.51
CA GLU A 361 17.03 -74.33 -12.70
C GLU A 361 16.44 -75.59 -13.36
N VAL A 362 15.24 -75.48 -13.95
CA VAL A 362 14.62 -76.56 -14.73
C VAL A 362 15.47 -76.96 -15.92
N ASN A 363 16.03 -76.00 -16.66
CA ASN A 363 16.91 -76.27 -17.80
C ASN A 363 18.18 -77.02 -17.34
N LEU A 364 18.85 -76.58 -16.28
CA LEU A 364 20.00 -77.28 -15.68
C LEU A 364 19.68 -78.71 -15.27
N MET A 365 18.52 -78.95 -14.64
CA MET A 365 18.08 -80.28 -14.26
C MET A 365 17.75 -81.18 -15.46
N SER A 366 17.36 -80.60 -16.59
CA SER A 366 17.13 -81.35 -17.84
C SER A 366 18.45 -81.77 -18.51
N GLU A 367 19.48 -80.92 -18.46
CA GLU A 367 20.83 -81.22 -18.96
C GLU A 367 21.51 -82.33 -18.14
N LEU A 368 21.32 -82.35 -16.82
CA LEU A 368 21.87 -83.39 -15.94
C LEU A 368 21.18 -84.77 -16.10
N LYS A 369 20.01 -84.83 -16.72
CA LYS A 369 19.25 -86.08 -16.96
C LYS A 369 19.50 -86.67 -18.35
N SER A 370 20.14 -85.93 -19.26
CA SER A 370 20.58 -86.42 -20.57
C SER A 370 22.00 -86.97 -20.51
#